data_AF-A0A971DY88-F1
#
_entry.id   AF-A0A971DY88-F1
#
_cell.length_a   1.000
_cell.length_b   1.000
_cell.length_c   1.000
_cell.angle_alpha   90.00
_cell.angle_beta   90.00
_cell.angle_gamma   90.00
#
_symmetry.space_group_name_H-M   'P 1'
#
loop_
_entity.id
_entity.type
_entity.pdbx_description
1 polymer ?
#
loop_
_entity_poly.entity_id
_entity_poly.type
_entity_poly.pdbx_seq_one_letter_code
_entity_poly.pdbx_strand_id
1 'polypeptide(L)'
;MWGKKITLFLIAYVLFGGNSFGQKYIKPIDKKYIHSRYIDETGEELLRVIVPGNPPPSGFKARKAVAVSSSAVIINDVPALSWCFGCTPTTGAMLAGFYDRQGYVNMYAGPTSNGVFPINNSVWGNAYINGETRALCPLSATRNGLDGRTSRGHVDDYWIKYLNANPDPYITNGWAQHAYEDCTADFMKTSQSAYGNQDGWTIFNYYPSGSKYYGTDDEDGPYGLQLFFESRGYTLGERYSQTIVGYNGNANGFSFSNYVAEIDAGRPVMLHVEGHTMLGVGYDFDTQTVYLHDTWDYDLHSMIWGGIYDDMQHLAVSVFAIGTEGFVDENLYITNTTFSSPDECLDAMQHIYVASDGNSVNIENGASVDIIAGQSIQFMPGFHAQNGSTLSARITQSQEFCVPQGYSSSSEKMSSENTRQITGEDELQFASDTHLVKVYPNPNNGLFTVTFDNFDNETKVFVYNTFGQKVYQASTWEKFTVVELQHVRRGIYFVKAVNNQQHYEQKIIVQ
;
A
#
# COMPACT_ATOMS: atom_id res chain seq x y z
N MET A 1 -41.92 -39.60 -49.61
CA MET A 1 -41.73 -38.14 -49.68
C MET A 1 -43.10 -37.51 -49.46
N TRP A 2 -43.44 -36.71 -48.46
CA TRP A 2 -42.71 -35.78 -47.61
C TRP A 2 -43.36 -35.74 -46.21
N GLY A 3 -42.55 -35.42 -45.20
CA GLY A 3 -42.89 -35.50 -43.78
C GLY A 3 -43.84 -34.42 -43.26
N LYS A 4 -44.63 -34.81 -42.26
CA LYS A 4 -45.46 -33.94 -41.42
C LYS A 4 -44.58 -33.08 -40.51
N LYS A 5 -44.64 -31.75 -40.68
CA LYS A 5 -44.11 -30.78 -39.71
C LYS A 5 -45.05 -30.71 -38.51
N ILE A 6 -44.54 -31.11 -37.35
CA ILE A 6 -45.16 -30.84 -36.05
C ILE A 6 -44.77 -29.41 -35.67
N THR A 7 -45.77 -28.53 -35.54
CA THR A 7 -45.59 -27.16 -35.05
C THR A 7 -45.91 -27.19 -33.56
N LEU A 8 -44.88 -27.11 -32.71
CA LEU A 8 -45.06 -26.95 -31.26
C LEU A 8 -45.44 -25.49 -30.97
N PHE A 9 -46.64 -25.27 -30.45
CA PHE A 9 -47.03 -23.99 -29.84
C PHE A 9 -46.36 -23.88 -28.47
N LEU A 10 -45.37 -22.99 -28.34
CA LEU A 10 -44.84 -22.55 -27.05
C LEU A 10 -45.81 -21.54 -26.45
N ILE A 11 -46.53 -21.96 -25.42
CA ILE A 11 -47.36 -21.08 -24.60
C ILE A 11 -46.42 -20.24 -23.74
N ALA A 12 -46.35 -18.95 -24.06
CA ALA A 12 -45.67 -17.95 -23.24
C ALA A 12 -46.47 -17.71 -21.95
N TYR A 13 -45.91 -18.08 -20.80
CA TYR A 13 -46.35 -17.55 -19.52
C TYR A 13 -45.75 -16.15 -19.34
N VAL A 14 -46.56 -15.13 -19.58
CA VAL A 14 -46.27 -13.76 -19.13
C VAL A 14 -46.66 -13.70 -17.65
N LEU A 15 -45.68 -13.82 -16.77
CA LEU A 15 -45.83 -13.46 -15.37
C LEU A 15 -45.49 -11.98 -15.22
N PHE A 16 -46.53 -11.15 -15.13
CA PHE A 16 -46.41 -9.83 -14.49
C PHE A 16 -46.33 -10.05 -12.98
N GLY A 17 -45.19 -9.70 -12.37
CA GLY A 17 -45.05 -9.72 -10.91
C GLY A 17 -43.63 -9.43 -10.43
N GLY A 18 -43.42 -8.23 -9.91
CA GLY A 18 -42.36 -7.87 -8.96
C GLY A 18 -40.94 -7.73 -9.54
N ASN A 19 -40.31 -6.58 -9.31
CA ASN A 19 -38.85 -6.45 -9.39
C ASN A 19 -38.20 -7.39 -8.35
N SER A 20 -37.90 -8.62 -8.74
CA SER A 20 -36.78 -9.34 -8.15
C SER A 20 -35.56 -9.04 -9.04
N PHE A 21 -34.54 -8.43 -8.46
CA PHE A 21 -33.23 -8.29 -9.09
C PHE A 21 -32.70 -9.70 -9.37
N GLY A 22 -32.90 -10.19 -10.59
CA GLY A 22 -32.32 -11.44 -11.05
C GLY A 22 -30.81 -11.31 -11.07
N GLN A 23 -30.13 -12.10 -10.26
CA GLN A 23 -28.68 -12.15 -10.21
C GLN A 23 -28.11 -12.46 -11.59
N LYS A 24 -27.19 -11.61 -12.08
CA LYS A 24 -26.58 -11.77 -13.40
C LYS A 24 -25.73 -13.04 -13.41
N TYR A 25 -26.08 -13.99 -14.28
CA TYR A 25 -25.25 -15.18 -14.49
C TYR A 25 -23.91 -14.78 -15.12
N ILE A 26 -22.81 -15.17 -14.47
CA ILE A 26 -21.45 -14.96 -14.95
C ILE A 26 -20.88 -16.31 -15.36
N LYS A 27 -20.44 -16.40 -16.61
CA LYS A 27 -19.86 -17.62 -17.18
C LYS A 27 -18.61 -18.04 -16.36
N PRO A 28 -18.43 -19.33 -16.08
CA PRO A 28 -17.19 -19.84 -15.48
C PRO A 28 -15.95 -19.53 -16.34
N ILE A 29 -14.80 -19.49 -15.68
CA ILE A 29 -13.48 -19.36 -16.33
C ILE A 29 -13.33 -20.39 -17.45
N ASP A 30 -12.85 -19.95 -18.62
CA ASP A 30 -12.49 -20.84 -19.71
C ASP A 30 -11.41 -21.83 -19.27
N LYS A 31 -11.60 -23.10 -19.64
CA LYS A 31 -10.71 -24.22 -19.30
C LYS A 31 -9.25 -23.95 -19.65
N LYS A 32 -8.97 -23.16 -20.69
CA LYS A 32 -7.59 -22.83 -21.09
C LYS A 32 -6.81 -22.05 -20.02
N TYR A 33 -7.49 -21.38 -19.10
CA TYR A 33 -6.87 -20.64 -17.99
C TYR A 33 -6.85 -21.46 -16.70
N ILE A 34 -7.45 -22.64 -16.65
CA ILE A 34 -7.43 -23.47 -15.44
C ILE A 34 -6.17 -24.32 -15.49
N HIS A 35 -5.22 -24.00 -14.62
CA HIS A 35 -4.00 -24.79 -14.44
C HIS A 35 -4.34 -26.17 -13.87
N SER A 36 -5.11 -26.18 -12.78
CA SER A 36 -5.48 -27.38 -12.07
C SER A 36 -6.69 -27.16 -11.15
N ARG A 37 -7.24 -28.28 -10.67
CA ARG A 37 -8.37 -28.32 -9.74
C ARG A 37 -8.00 -29.23 -8.58
N TYR A 38 -8.27 -28.80 -7.37
CA TYR A 38 -8.02 -29.57 -6.16
C TYR A 38 -9.27 -29.58 -5.28
N ILE A 39 -9.38 -30.60 -4.43
CA ILE A 39 -10.34 -30.60 -3.33
C ILE A 39 -9.52 -30.39 -2.07
N ASP A 40 -9.85 -29.37 -1.30
CA ASP A 40 -9.15 -29.09 -0.05
C ASP A 40 -9.60 -30.03 1.09
N GLU A 41 -9.00 -29.85 2.26
CA GLU A 41 -9.31 -30.66 3.45
C GLU A 41 -10.75 -30.54 3.95
N THR A 42 -11.47 -29.48 3.57
CA THR A 42 -12.88 -29.25 3.90
C THR A 42 -13.84 -29.87 2.89
N GLY A 43 -13.32 -30.38 1.76
CA GLY A 43 -14.10 -30.93 0.67
C GLY A 43 -14.50 -29.90 -0.39
N GLU A 44 -13.96 -28.68 -0.31
CA GLU A 44 -14.27 -27.59 -1.23
C GLU A 44 -13.36 -27.61 -2.46
N GLU A 45 -13.92 -27.33 -3.65
CA GLU A 45 -13.14 -27.27 -4.89
C GLU A 45 -12.35 -25.97 -4.98
N LEU A 46 -11.02 -26.07 -5.09
CA LEU A 46 -10.14 -24.96 -5.37
C LEU A 46 -9.73 -24.97 -6.85
N LEU A 47 -9.92 -23.84 -7.54
CA LEU A 47 -9.38 -23.61 -8.88
C LEU A 47 -8.05 -22.89 -8.80
N ARG A 48 -7.07 -23.47 -9.47
CA ARG A 48 -5.80 -22.81 -9.74
C ARG A 48 -5.81 -22.26 -11.15
N VAL A 49 -5.71 -20.94 -11.27
CA VAL A 49 -5.99 -20.18 -12.50
C VAL A 49 -4.75 -19.44 -12.96
N ILE A 50 -4.44 -19.59 -14.24
CA ILE A 50 -3.38 -18.89 -14.95
C ILE A 50 -3.92 -17.55 -15.42
N VAL A 51 -3.23 -16.48 -15.04
CA VAL A 51 -3.40 -15.15 -15.63
C VAL A 51 -2.18 -14.91 -16.52
N PRO A 52 -2.27 -15.16 -17.83
CA PRO A 52 -1.15 -14.97 -18.74
C PRO A 52 -0.84 -13.49 -18.97
N GLY A 53 -1.82 -12.61 -18.78
CA GLY A 53 -1.65 -11.16 -18.82
C GLY A 53 -1.16 -10.67 -20.16
N ASN A 54 -2.02 -10.66 -21.18
CA ASN A 54 -1.63 -10.19 -22.50
C ASN A 54 -1.07 -8.76 -22.44
N PRO A 55 0.12 -8.50 -23.03
CA PRO A 55 0.56 -7.13 -23.24
C PRO A 55 -0.46 -6.42 -24.15
N PRO A 56 -0.55 -5.08 -24.09
CA PRO A 56 -1.48 -4.33 -24.91
C PRO A 56 -1.34 -4.74 -26.38
N PRO A 57 -2.41 -5.17 -27.06
CA PRO A 57 -2.32 -5.54 -28.46
C PRO A 57 -1.79 -4.37 -29.29
N SER A 58 -1.01 -4.64 -30.34
CA SER A 58 -0.40 -3.57 -31.14
C SER A 58 -1.48 -2.65 -31.74
N GLY A 59 -1.41 -1.35 -31.44
CA GLY A 59 -2.39 -0.35 -31.89
C GLY A 59 -3.72 -0.34 -31.12
N PHE A 60 -3.84 -1.15 -30.06
CA PHE A 60 -5.02 -1.20 -29.21
C PHE A 60 -5.08 0.02 -28.30
N LYS A 61 -6.28 0.60 -28.20
CA LYS A 61 -6.64 1.56 -27.17
C LYS A 61 -7.87 1.00 -26.51
N ALA A 62 -7.77 0.65 -25.22
CA ALA A 62 -8.94 0.25 -24.48
C ALA A 62 -9.99 1.35 -24.56
N ARG A 63 -11.26 0.96 -24.51
CA ARG A 63 -12.33 1.95 -24.45
C ARG A 63 -12.15 2.74 -23.15
N LYS A 64 -11.73 4.00 -23.27
CA LYS A 64 -11.63 4.93 -22.14
C LYS A 64 -12.98 5.04 -21.44
N ALA A 65 -12.95 5.33 -20.14
CA ALA A 65 -14.15 5.67 -19.40
C ALA A 65 -14.89 6.80 -20.13
N VAL A 66 -16.15 6.54 -20.48
CA VAL A 66 -17.01 7.60 -21.04
C VAL A 66 -17.40 8.49 -19.87
N ALA A 67 -17.07 9.78 -19.96
CA ALA A 67 -17.43 10.88 -19.05
C ALA A 67 -17.78 10.44 -17.62
N VAL A 68 -16.81 10.55 -16.71
CA VAL A 68 -17.01 10.33 -15.27
C VAL A 68 -18.21 11.15 -14.79
N SER A 69 -19.22 10.47 -14.25
CA SER A 69 -20.42 11.13 -13.75
C SER A 69 -20.11 11.96 -12.49
N SER A 70 -20.95 12.95 -12.19
CA SER A 70 -20.79 13.75 -10.97
C SER A 70 -21.04 12.95 -9.68
N SER A 71 -21.66 11.77 -9.79
CA SER A 71 -21.90 10.85 -8.67
C SER A 71 -20.80 9.81 -8.49
N ALA A 72 -19.79 9.80 -9.36
CA ALA A 72 -18.69 8.85 -9.28
C ALA A 72 -17.79 9.14 -8.07
N VAL A 73 -17.40 8.09 -7.37
CA VAL A 73 -16.35 8.11 -6.35
C VAL A 73 -15.09 7.51 -6.96
N ILE A 74 -13.98 8.25 -6.92
CA ILE A 74 -12.69 7.83 -7.46
C ILE A 74 -11.60 8.16 -6.44
N ILE A 75 -10.77 7.16 -6.13
CA ILE A 75 -9.56 7.33 -5.33
C ILE A 75 -8.55 8.10 -6.17
N ASN A 76 -8.08 9.23 -5.64
CA ASN A 76 -7.06 10.04 -6.29
C ASN A 76 -5.66 9.45 -6.08
N ASP A 77 -4.69 9.90 -6.88
CA ASP A 77 -3.27 9.54 -6.73
C ASP A 77 -2.95 8.03 -6.88
N VAL A 78 -3.87 7.24 -7.42
CA VAL A 78 -3.58 5.85 -7.81
C VAL A 78 -2.73 5.86 -9.09
N PRO A 79 -1.53 5.24 -9.11
CA PRO A 79 -0.73 5.14 -10.32
C PRO A 79 -1.43 4.35 -11.42
N ALA A 80 -1.28 4.81 -12.66
CA ALA A 80 -1.68 4.11 -13.87
C ALA A 80 -0.42 3.71 -14.64
N LEU A 81 -0.18 2.40 -14.82
CA LEU A 81 1.05 1.89 -15.44
C LEU A 81 0.74 1.17 -16.75
N SER A 82 1.62 1.35 -17.74
CA SER A 82 1.66 0.47 -18.90
C SER A 82 2.33 -0.85 -18.52
N TRP A 83 1.94 -1.91 -19.22
CA TRP A 83 2.28 -3.29 -18.94
C TRP A 83 3.79 -3.53 -18.79
N CYS A 84 4.20 -4.06 -17.63
CA CYS A 84 5.58 -4.35 -17.25
C CYS A 84 5.74 -5.83 -16.90
N PHE A 85 6.15 -6.65 -17.86
CA PHE A 85 6.53 -8.07 -17.64
C PHE A 85 5.44 -8.95 -16.98
N GLY A 86 4.18 -8.52 -17.01
CA GLY A 86 3.00 -9.23 -16.50
C GLY A 86 1.92 -8.23 -16.08
N CYS A 87 0.65 -8.49 -16.39
CA CYS A 87 -0.44 -7.59 -15.98
C CYS A 87 -0.62 -7.59 -14.45
N THR A 88 -0.45 -8.76 -13.83
CA THR A 88 -0.62 -8.97 -12.40
C THR A 88 0.44 -8.25 -11.56
N PRO A 89 1.77 -8.41 -11.81
CA PRO A 89 2.76 -7.60 -11.10
C PRO A 89 2.69 -6.13 -11.48
N THR A 90 2.21 -5.76 -12.68
CA THR A 90 1.96 -4.35 -12.99
C THR A 90 0.86 -3.78 -12.09
N THR A 91 -0.21 -4.55 -11.88
CA THR A 91 -1.30 -4.19 -10.95
C THR A 91 -0.82 -4.16 -9.50
N GLY A 92 0.03 -5.10 -9.09
CA GLY A 92 0.66 -5.10 -7.77
C GLY A 92 1.48 -3.83 -7.54
N ALA A 93 2.28 -3.42 -8.53
CA ALA A 93 3.03 -2.17 -8.46
C ALA A 93 2.14 -0.92 -8.45
N MET A 94 1.00 -0.92 -9.15
CA MET A 94 0.02 0.18 -9.03
C MET A 94 -0.53 0.29 -7.60
N LEU A 95 -0.89 -0.85 -6.99
CA LEU A 95 -1.40 -0.88 -5.62
C LEU A 95 -0.32 -0.47 -4.60
N ALA A 96 0.88 -1.04 -4.67
CA ALA A 96 1.99 -0.68 -3.80
C ALA A 96 2.41 0.78 -3.98
N GLY A 97 2.47 1.25 -5.23
CA GLY A 97 2.75 2.65 -5.56
C GLY A 97 1.67 3.62 -5.09
N PHE A 98 0.40 3.21 -5.04
CA PHE A 98 -0.64 4.00 -4.39
C PHE A 98 -0.34 4.16 -2.90
N TYR A 99 -0.10 3.07 -2.18
CA TYR A 99 0.23 3.14 -0.76
C TYR A 99 1.51 3.94 -0.47
N ASP A 100 2.55 3.81 -1.30
CA ASP A 100 3.75 4.65 -1.23
C ASP A 100 3.39 6.14 -1.18
N ARG A 101 2.51 6.56 -2.09
CA ARG A 101 2.03 7.94 -2.21
C ARG A 101 1.10 8.36 -1.07
N GLN A 102 0.49 7.41 -0.35
CA GLN A 102 -0.30 7.66 0.85
C GLN A 102 0.52 7.69 2.15
N GLY A 103 1.85 7.62 2.07
CA GLY A 103 2.73 7.71 3.24
C GLY A 103 3.32 6.38 3.70
N TYR A 104 3.09 5.29 2.98
CA TYR A 104 3.77 4.01 3.21
C TYR A 104 5.15 4.04 2.54
N VAL A 105 6.04 4.89 3.07
CA VAL A 105 7.31 5.32 2.46
C VAL A 105 8.33 4.22 2.14
N ASN A 106 8.10 2.98 2.58
CA ASN A 106 8.96 1.84 2.26
C ASN A 106 8.38 0.96 1.13
N MET A 107 7.23 1.31 0.55
CA MET A 107 6.66 0.56 -0.58
C MET A 107 7.54 0.65 -1.82
N TYR A 108 8.01 1.86 -2.15
CA TYR A 108 8.96 2.10 -3.24
C TYR A 108 10.26 2.73 -2.70
N ALA A 109 11.34 1.95 -2.69
CA ALA A 109 12.65 2.37 -2.17
C ALA A 109 13.60 2.96 -3.24
N GLY A 110 13.12 3.26 -4.44
CA GLY A 110 13.96 3.70 -5.56
C GLY A 110 14.25 5.21 -5.56
N PRO A 111 15.29 5.67 -6.27
CA PRO A 111 15.71 7.08 -6.28
C PRO A 111 14.85 7.99 -7.18
N THR A 112 14.08 7.43 -8.13
CA THR A 112 13.28 8.23 -9.06
C THR A 112 12.23 9.05 -8.31
N SER A 113 11.92 10.25 -8.83
CA SER A 113 10.92 11.15 -8.25
C SER A 113 11.15 11.47 -6.77
N ASN A 114 12.43 11.55 -6.35
CA ASN A 114 12.87 11.79 -4.97
C ASN A 114 12.35 10.75 -3.96
N GLY A 115 12.22 9.49 -4.39
CA GLY A 115 11.76 8.40 -3.52
C GLY A 115 10.25 8.35 -3.32
N VAL A 116 9.48 8.98 -4.19
CA VAL A 116 8.01 8.86 -4.22
C VAL A 116 7.62 8.18 -5.53
N PHE A 117 6.80 7.13 -5.45
CA PHE A 117 6.41 6.38 -6.62
C PHE A 117 5.71 7.29 -7.64
N PRO A 118 6.20 7.34 -8.90
CA PRO A 118 5.58 8.10 -9.97
C PRO A 118 4.13 7.69 -10.24
N ILE A 119 3.29 8.64 -10.66
CA ILE A 119 1.89 8.36 -11.03
C ILE A 119 1.76 7.47 -12.28
N ASN A 120 2.84 7.32 -13.05
CA ASN A 120 2.94 6.37 -14.15
C ASN A 120 4.39 5.95 -14.40
N ASN A 121 4.61 4.90 -15.19
CA ASN A 121 5.95 4.35 -15.45
C ASN A 121 6.69 4.99 -16.63
N SER A 122 6.21 6.10 -17.20
CA SER A 122 6.83 6.71 -18.39
C SER A 122 8.27 7.17 -18.14
N VAL A 123 8.60 7.55 -16.90
CA VAL A 123 9.92 8.04 -16.48
C VAL A 123 11.04 7.00 -16.65
N TRP A 124 10.71 5.71 -16.55
CA TRP A 124 11.69 4.62 -16.70
C TRP A 124 11.84 4.14 -18.15
N GLY A 125 10.93 4.57 -19.05
CA GLY A 125 11.00 4.25 -20.47
C GLY A 125 10.76 2.77 -20.77
N ASN A 126 11.47 2.26 -21.79
CA ASN A 126 11.29 0.91 -22.32
C ASN A 126 12.64 0.21 -22.51
N ALA A 127 12.63 -1.12 -22.51
CA ALA A 127 13.74 -1.97 -22.94
C ALA A 127 13.37 -2.77 -24.19
N TYR A 128 14.34 -2.98 -25.08
CA TYR A 128 14.23 -3.92 -26.19
C TYR A 128 14.92 -5.23 -25.82
N ILE A 129 14.16 -6.33 -25.74
CA ILE A 129 14.62 -7.64 -25.28
C ILE A 129 14.10 -8.69 -26.27
N ASN A 130 14.98 -9.50 -26.84
CA ASN A 130 14.64 -10.65 -27.70
C ASN A 130 13.54 -10.40 -28.75
N GLY A 131 13.55 -9.23 -29.39
CA GLY A 131 12.63 -8.88 -30.46
C GLY A 131 11.36 -8.15 -30.04
N GLU A 132 11.21 -7.79 -28.76
CA GLU A 132 10.05 -7.06 -28.24
C GLU A 132 10.45 -5.85 -27.40
N THR A 133 9.58 -4.83 -27.40
CA THR A 133 9.74 -3.64 -26.55
C THR A 133 8.82 -3.77 -25.35
N ARG A 134 9.36 -3.57 -24.15
CA ARG A 134 8.64 -3.65 -22.88
C ARG A 134 8.85 -2.41 -22.05
N ALA A 135 7.76 -1.89 -21.48
CA ALA A 135 7.83 -0.79 -20.51
C ALA A 135 8.54 -1.26 -19.25
N LEU A 136 9.20 -0.33 -18.56
CA LEU A 136 9.97 -0.61 -17.36
C LEU A 136 9.27 -0.03 -16.14
N CYS A 137 9.24 -0.78 -15.05
CA CYS A 137 8.82 -0.31 -13.74
C CYS A 137 9.58 -1.11 -12.68
N PRO A 138 10.50 -0.49 -11.91
CA PRO A 138 11.35 -1.21 -10.96
C PRO A 138 10.55 -1.88 -9.83
N LEU A 139 9.42 -1.29 -9.44
CA LEU A 139 8.53 -1.88 -8.44
C LEU A 139 7.75 -3.09 -8.97
N SER A 140 7.51 -3.14 -10.28
CA SER A 140 6.81 -4.25 -10.92
C SER A 140 7.75 -5.39 -11.24
N ALA A 141 8.85 -5.10 -11.95
CA ALA A 141 9.89 -6.06 -12.33
C ALA A 141 11.27 -5.37 -12.34
N THR A 142 12.17 -5.82 -11.48
CA THR A 142 13.53 -5.26 -11.41
C THR A 142 14.39 -5.64 -12.60
N ARG A 143 15.37 -4.79 -12.91
CA ARG A 143 16.32 -5.01 -14.00
C ARG A 143 17.65 -4.32 -13.71
N ASN A 144 18.76 -4.94 -14.10
CA ASN A 144 20.08 -4.34 -13.99
C ASN A 144 20.15 -3.02 -14.78
N GLY A 145 20.65 -1.97 -14.14
CA GLY A 145 20.72 -0.62 -14.68
C GLY A 145 19.39 0.15 -14.69
N LEU A 146 18.30 -0.43 -14.16
CA LEU A 146 17.03 0.27 -13.98
C LEU A 146 16.97 0.88 -12.57
N ASP A 147 16.62 2.16 -12.49
CA ASP A 147 16.34 2.86 -11.24
C ASP A 147 17.46 2.77 -10.19
N GLY A 148 18.71 2.86 -10.64
CA GLY A 148 19.89 2.78 -9.76
C GLY A 148 20.33 1.37 -9.38
N ARG A 149 19.62 0.32 -9.79
CA ARG A 149 20.03 -1.07 -9.56
C ARG A 149 21.33 -1.40 -10.30
N THR A 150 22.29 -2.02 -9.62
CA THR A 150 23.60 -2.41 -10.17
C THR A 150 23.81 -3.91 -10.32
N SER A 151 22.80 -4.72 -9.98
CA SER A 151 22.80 -6.18 -10.03
C SER A 151 21.67 -6.68 -10.92
N ARG A 152 21.72 -7.97 -11.31
CA ARG A 152 20.61 -8.63 -12.02
C ARG A 152 19.34 -8.57 -11.18
N GLY A 153 18.20 -8.39 -11.85
CA GLY A 153 16.87 -8.43 -11.25
C GLY A 153 15.96 -9.41 -11.99
N HIS A 154 14.67 -9.31 -11.70
CA HIS A 154 13.59 -10.12 -12.28
C HIS A 154 13.72 -10.30 -13.80
N VAL A 155 13.84 -9.21 -14.54
CA VAL A 155 13.88 -9.23 -16.00
C VAL A 155 15.14 -9.93 -16.51
N ASP A 156 16.27 -9.78 -15.83
CA ASP A 156 17.52 -10.42 -16.26
C ASP A 156 17.52 -11.92 -15.98
N ASP A 157 16.89 -12.35 -14.89
CA ASP A 157 16.92 -13.73 -14.44
C ASP A 157 15.85 -14.60 -15.10
N TYR A 158 14.65 -14.06 -15.35
CA TYR A 158 13.49 -14.85 -15.79
C TYR A 158 13.04 -14.55 -17.22
N TRP A 159 13.07 -13.28 -17.65
CA TRP A 159 12.43 -12.90 -18.90
C TRP A 159 13.22 -13.29 -20.16
N ILE A 160 12.58 -14.07 -21.05
CA ILE A 160 13.06 -14.31 -22.42
C ILE A 160 12.20 -13.50 -23.40
N LYS A 161 10.90 -13.77 -23.45
CA LYS A 161 9.93 -13.17 -24.37
C LYS A 161 8.52 -13.57 -23.93
N TYR A 162 7.52 -12.72 -24.12
CA TYR A 162 6.13 -13.05 -23.76
C TYR A 162 5.69 -14.47 -24.20
N LEU A 163 5.10 -15.23 -23.25
CA LEU A 163 4.69 -16.64 -23.37
C LEU A 163 5.82 -17.65 -23.63
N ASN A 164 7.08 -17.29 -23.38
CA ASN A 164 8.16 -18.27 -23.41
C ASN A 164 8.02 -19.25 -22.24
N ALA A 165 8.17 -20.53 -22.53
CA ALA A 165 8.08 -21.63 -21.56
C ALA A 165 9.41 -22.35 -21.33
N ASN A 166 10.51 -21.85 -21.91
CA ASN A 166 11.83 -22.44 -21.73
C ASN A 166 12.34 -22.15 -20.30
N PRO A 167 13.34 -22.91 -19.82
CA PRO A 167 13.96 -22.61 -18.54
C PRO A 167 14.53 -21.18 -18.50
N ASP A 168 14.41 -20.56 -17.34
CA ASP A 168 14.78 -19.17 -17.11
C ASP A 168 16.25 -18.87 -17.49
N PRO A 169 16.58 -17.65 -17.94
CA PRO A 169 17.94 -17.19 -18.23
C PRO A 169 18.97 -17.52 -17.15
N TYR A 170 18.63 -17.39 -15.85
CA TYR A 170 19.59 -17.70 -14.78
C TYR A 170 19.96 -19.20 -14.73
N ILE A 171 19.00 -20.07 -15.05
CA ILE A 171 19.19 -21.52 -15.13
C ILE A 171 20.04 -21.86 -16.35
N THR A 172 19.63 -21.37 -17.52
CA THR A 172 20.27 -21.72 -18.80
C THR A 172 21.69 -21.19 -18.93
N ASN A 173 21.97 -20.02 -18.35
CA ASN A 173 23.30 -19.42 -18.36
C ASN A 173 24.13 -19.72 -17.10
N GLY A 174 23.53 -20.38 -16.09
CA GLY A 174 24.22 -20.88 -14.91
C GLY A 174 24.76 -19.79 -13.96
N TRP A 175 24.08 -18.65 -13.85
CA TRP A 175 24.44 -17.62 -12.86
C TRP A 175 23.54 -17.70 -11.61
N ALA A 176 24.02 -17.11 -10.51
CA ALA A 176 23.24 -17.03 -9.28
C ALA A 176 22.00 -16.14 -9.48
N GLN A 177 20.85 -16.67 -9.10
CA GLN A 177 19.57 -15.95 -9.05
C GLN A 177 19.65 -14.80 -8.04
N HIS A 178 18.98 -13.68 -8.32
CA HIS A 178 18.88 -12.57 -7.40
C HIS A 178 17.96 -12.87 -6.20
N ALA A 179 18.10 -12.08 -5.12
CA ALA A 179 17.27 -12.17 -3.93
C ALA A 179 15.89 -11.51 -4.16
N TYR A 180 14.85 -12.08 -3.53
CA TYR A 180 13.46 -11.64 -3.72
C TYR A 180 13.15 -10.55 -2.69
N GLU A 181 13.47 -9.29 -3.00
CA GLU A 181 13.18 -8.16 -2.09
C GLU A 181 12.80 -6.87 -2.83
N ASP A 182 12.75 -6.90 -4.16
CA ASP A 182 12.85 -5.66 -4.92
C ASP A 182 11.59 -5.33 -5.74
N CYS A 183 10.80 -6.32 -6.16
CA CYS A 183 9.62 -6.07 -6.97
C CYS A 183 8.48 -7.08 -6.74
N THR A 184 7.27 -6.68 -7.11
CA THR A 184 6.08 -7.51 -6.97
C THR A 184 6.14 -8.80 -7.80
N ALA A 185 6.77 -8.78 -8.97
CA ALA A 185 6.85 -9.96 -9.84
C ALA A 185 7.66 -11.11 -9.22
N ASP A 186 8.67 -10.81 -8.40
CA ASP A 186 9.46 -11.84 -7.70
C ASP A 186 8.60 -12.61 -6.71
N PHE A 187 7.88 -11.87 -5.86
CA PHE A 187 7.04 -12.47 -4.83
C PHE A 187 5.83 -13.21 -5.40
N MET A 188 5.24 -12.70 -6.48
CA MET A 188 4.10 -13.34 -7.16
C MET A 188 4.51 -14.49 -8.10
N LYS A 189 5.81 -14.86 -8.12
CA LYS A 189 6.40 -15.89 -8.99
C LYS A 189 6.17 -15.65 -10.48
N THR A 190 5.91 -14.41 -10.89
CA THR A 190 5.57 -14.09 -12.27
C THR A 190 6.73 -14.45 -13.19
N SER A 191 6.45 -15.06 -14.34
CA SER A 191 7.48 -15.44 -15.34
C SER A 191 8.50 -16.50 -14.90
N GLN A 192 8.40 -17.06 -13.69
CA GLN A 192 9.41 -17.99 -13.18
C GLN A 192 9.11 -19.43 -13.63
N SER A 193 9.93 -19.96 -14.55
CA SER A 193 9.79 -21.30 -15.10
C SER A 193 9.85 -22.42 -14.04
N ALA A 194 10.58 -22.19 -12.94
CA ALA A 194 10.68 -23.13 -11.82
C ALA A 194 9.34 -23.41 -11.12
N TYR A 195 8.39 -22.47 -11.23
CA TYR A 195 7.02 -22.58 -10.70
C TYR A 195 5.99 -22.85 -11.80
N GLY A 196 6.45 -23.24 -13.00
CA GLY A 196 5.59 -23.53 -14.14
C GLY A 196 4.98 -22.29 -14.83
N ASN A 197 5.44 -21.09 -14.48
CA ASN A 197 4.98 -19.84 -15.09
C ASN A 197 5.78 -19.55 -16.36
N GLN A 198 5.07 -19.37 -17.49
CA GLN A 198 5.65 -18.79 -18.69
C GLN A 198 5.86 -17.28 -18.50
N ASP A 199 6.69 -16.66 -19.34
CA ASP A 199 6.90 -15.22 -19.33
C ASP A 199 5.59 -14.43 -19.40
N GLY A 200 5.29 -13.72 -18.31
CA GLY A 200 4.09 -12.90 -18.09
C GLY A 200 3.02 -13.55 -17.22
N TRP A 201 3.13 -14.86 -16.96
CA TRP A 201 2.12 -15.63 -16.23
C TRP A 201 2.23 -15.42 -14.73
N THR A 202 1.08 -15.30 -14.07
CA THR A 202 0.93 -15.39 -12.62
C THR A 202 -0.23 -16.32 -12.30
N ILE A 203 -0.18 -17.01 -11.17
CA ILE A 203 -1.22 -17.94 -10.74
C ILE A 203 -2.09 -17.32 -9.65
N PHE A 204 -3.38 -17.64 -9.66
CA PHE A 204 -4.34 -17.29 -8.62
C PHE A 204 -5.14 -18.51 -8.21
N ASN A 205 -5.50 -18.56 -6.94
CA ASN A 205 -6.37 -19.59 -6.38
C ASN A 205 -7.74 -19.01 -6.01
N TYR A 206 -8.82 -19.70 -6.40
CA TYR A 206 -10.20 -19.30 -6.11
C TYR A 206 -11.09 -20.48 -5.76
N TYR A 207 -12.03 -20.26 -4.84
CA TYR A 207 -13.17 -21.15 -4.68
C TYR A 207 -14.32 -20.77 -5.64
N PRO A 208 -14.80 -21.67 -6.51
CA PRO A 208 -15.99 -21.46 -7.36
C PRO A 208 -17.27 -21.25 -6.56
N SER A 209 -17.26 -21.66 -5.29
CA SER A 209 -18.34 -21.50 -4.32
C SER A 209 -18.56 -20.04 -3.88
N GLY A 210 -17.70 -19.10 -4.29
CA GLY A 210 -17.75 -17.74 -3.78
C GLY A 210 -17.18 -17.58 -2.37
N SER A 211 -16.63 -18.63 -1.75
CA SER A 211 -15.90 -18.51 -0.48
C SER A 211 -14.63 -17.68 -0.65
N LYS A 212 -14.23 -16.96 0.40
CA LYS A 212 -12.95 -16.26 0.44
C LYS A 212 -11.81 -17.28 0.52
N TYR A 213 -10.79 -17.12 -0.32
CA TYR A 213 -9.57 -17.93 -0.25
C TYR A 213 -8.45 -17.17 0.47
N TYR A 214 -7.99 -17.75 1.57
CA TYR A 214 -6.94 -17.19 2.43
C TYR A 214 -5.61 -17.94 2.35
N GLY A 215 -5.43 -18.85 1.38
CA GLY A 215 -4.28 -19.75 1.39
C GLY A 215 -2.92 -19.06 1.29
N THR A 216 -1.89 -19.82 1.68
CA THR A 216 -0.49 -19.42 1.76
C THR A 216 0.38 -20.27 0.82
N ASP A 217 -0.17 -20.63 -0.33
CA ASP A 217 0.58 -21.31 -1.38
C ASP A 217 1.59 -20.31 -1.98
N ASP A 218 2.87 -20.62 -1.94
CA ASP A 218 3.95 -19.76 -2.45
C ASP A 218 3.81 -19.45 -3.95
N GLU A 219 3.00 -20.22 -4.67
CA GLU A 219 2.69 -20.01 -6.09
C GLU A 219 1.45 -19.12 -6.31
N ASP A 220 0.70 -18.78 -5.25
CA ASP A 220 -0.47 -17.89 -5.32
C ASP A 220 -0.05 -16.42 -5.34
N GLY A 221 -0.36 -15.72 -6.43
CA GLY A 221 -0.01 -14.32 -6.64
C GLY A 221 -0.43 -13.41 -5.47
N PRO A 222 -1.69 -13.46 -4.99
CA PRO A 222 -2.14 -12.66 -3.85
C PRO A 222 -1.37 -12.92 -2.56
N TYR A 223 -1.02 -14.17 -2.25
CA TYR A 223 -0.15 -14.46 -1.10
C TYR A 223 1.26 -13.89 -1.32
N GLY A 224 1.82 -14.04 -2.52
CA GLY A 224 3.07 -13.39 -2.89
C GLY A 224 3.03 -11.87 -2.68
N LEU A 225 1.96 -11.19 -3.10
CA LEU A 225 1.85 -9.75 -2.90
C LEU A 225 1.70 -9.37 -1.42
N GLN A 226 1.08 -10.20 -0.58
CA GLN A 226 1.12 -10.04 0.88
C GLN A 226 2.56 -10.12 1.40
N LEU A 227 3.33 -11.14 1.00
CA LEU A 227 4.74 -11.27 1.39
C LEU A 227 5.59 -10.07 0.92
N PHE A 228 5.28 -9.51 -0.24
CA PHE A 228 5.90 -8.27 -0.70
C PHE A 228 5.63 -7.12 0.29
N PHE A 229 4.38 -6.89 0.69
CA PHE A 229 4.04 -5.85 1.68
C PHE A 229 4.72 -6.09 3.03
N GLU A 230 4.76 -7.35 3.49
CA GLU A 230 5.45 -7.74 4.72
C GLU A 230 6.95 -7.50 4.65
N SER A 231 7.58 -7.75 3.49
CA SER A 231 9.00 -7.44 3.25
C SER A 231 9.29 -5.93 3.31
N ARG A 232 8.26 -5.09 3.11
CA ARG A 232 8.34 -3.62 3.29
C ARG A 232 8.00 -3.18 4.71
N GLY A 233 7.74 -4.12 5.63
CA GLY A 233 7.41 -3.84 7.02
C GLY A 233 5.93 -3.56 7.26
N TYR A 234 5.04 -3.88 6.32
CA TYR A 234 3.60 -3.66 6.44
C TYR A 234 2.83 -4.97 6.58
N THR A 235 1.91 -5.01 7.54
CA THR A 235 1.01 -6.14 7.74
C THR A 235 -0.35 -5.88 7.11
N LEU A 236 -1.04 -6.97 6.75
CA LEU A 236 -2.39 -6.91 6.20
C LEU A 236 -3.38 -7.38 7.26
N GLY A 237 -4.40 -6.57 7.51
CA GLY A 237 -5.54 -6.93 8.36
C GLY A 237 -6.47 -7.93 7.65
N GLU A 238 -6.61 -7.80 6.33
CA GLU A 238 -7.22 -8.84 5.50
C GLU A 238 -6.48 -8.96 4.15
N ARG A 239 -6.33 -10.20 3.70
CA ARG A 239 -6.00 -10.51 2.30
C ARG A 239 -6.81 -11.72 1.87
N TYR A 240 -7.49 -11.65 0.73
CA TYR A 240 -8.20 -12.80 0.17
C TYR A 240 -8.52 -12.63 -1.31
N SER A 241 -8.65 -13.76 -1.99
CA SER A 241 -9.20 -13.85 -3.34
C SER A 241 -10.61 -14.38 -3.28
N GLN A 242 -11.52 -13.89 -4.13
CA GLN A 242 -12.90 -14.32 -4.12
C GLN A 242 -13.56 -14.17 -5.49
N THR A 243 -14.30 -15.19 -5.94
CA THR A 243 -15.16 -15.05 -7.11
C THR A 243 -16.32 -14.09 -6.81
N ILE A 244 -16.79 -13.35 -7.81
CA ILE A 244 -17.85 -12.37 -7.60
C ILE A 244 -19.23 -13.01 -7.58
N VAL A 245 -20.18 -12.36 -6.90
CA VAL A 245 -21.60 -12.76 -6.88
C VAL A 245 -22.11 -12.94 -8.31
N GLY A 246 -22.62 -14.14 -8.63
CA GLY A 246 -23.14 -14.51 -9.94
C GLY A 246 -22.22 -15.45 -10.73
N TYR A 247 -20.96 -15.61 -10.29
CA TYR A 247 -20.02 -16.57 -10.87
C TYR A 247 -20.59 -17.98 -10.87
N ASN A 248 -20.68 -18.60 -12.06
CA ASN A 248 -21.31 -19.90 -12.25
C ASN A 248 -22.75 -20.01 -11.67
N GLY A 249 -23.48 -18.89 -11.60
CA GLY A 249 -24.81 -18.83 -11.01
C GLY A 249 -24.85 -18.88 -9.49
N ASN A 250 -23.72 -18.66 -8.82
CA ASN A 250 -23.61 -18.72 -7.37
C ASN A 250 -24.07 -17.43 -6.68
N ALA A 251 -24.95 -17.55 -5.67
CA ALA A 251 -25.42 -16.45 -4.84
C ALA A 251 -24.35 -15.84 -3.92
N ASN A 252 -23.31 -16.62 -3.58
CA ASN A 252 -22.19 -16.19 -2.76
C ASN A 252 -21.08 -15.54 -3.61
N GLY A 253 -20.20 -14.78 -2.96
CA GLY A 253 -19.05 -14.15 -3.59
C GLY A 253 -18.86 -12.70 -3.16
N PHE A 254 -17.86 -12.05 -3.75
CA PHE A 254 -17.62 -10.62 -3.55
C PHE A 254 -18.64 -9.81 -4.36
N SER A 255 -19.40 -8.94 -3.68
CA SER A 255 -20.47 -8.16 -4.31
C SER A 255 -20.00 -6.76 -4.73
N PHE A 256 -20.78 -6.08 -5.59
CA PHE A 256 -20.55 -4.67 -5.89
C PHE A 256 -20.61 -3.80 -4.63
N SER A 257 -21.46 -4.14 -3.66
CA SER A 257 -21.51 -3.42 -2.38
C SER A 257 -20.22 -3.60 -1.56
N ASN A 258 -19.55 -4.76 -1.65
CA ASN A 258 -18.26 -4.95 -1.02
C ASN A 258 -17.18 -4.11 -1.74
N TYR A 259 -17.23 -4.06 -3.07
CA TYR A 259 -16.33 -3.19 -3.85
C TYR A 259 -16.48 -1.72 -3.47
N VAL A 260 -17.71 -1.23 -3.37
CA VAL A 260 -18.04 0.13 -2.90
C VAL A 260 -17.43 0.38 -1.52
N ALA A 261 -17.60 -0.55 -0.58
CA ALA A 261 -17.06 -0.41 0.77
C ALA A 261 -15.52 -0.36 0.82
N GLU A 262 -14.82 -1.09 -0.06
CA GLU A 262 -13.36 -1.00 -0.19
C GLU A 262 -12.93 0.38 -0.72
N ILE A 263 -13.60 0.86 -1.78
CA ILE A 263 -13.29 2.15 -2.39
C ILE A 263 -13.59 3.32 -1.43
N ASP A 264 -14.72 3.28 -0.72
CA ASP A 264 -15.09 4.29 0.29
C ASP A 264 -14.10 4.32 1.46
N ALA A 265 -13.46 3.20 1.75
CA ALA A 265 -12.39 3.10 2.73
C ALA A 265 -11.00 3.44 2.16
N GLY A 266 -10.93 4.00 0.94
CA GLY A 266 -9.70 4.42 0.30
C GLY A 266 -8.82 3.27 -0.20
N ARG A 267 -9.36 2.06 -0.36
CA ARG A 267 -8.60 0.87 -0.76
C ARG A 267 -8.92 0.44 -2.19
N PRO A 268 -7.97 0.58 -3.13
CA PRO A 268 -8.11 0.01 -4.47
C PRO A 268 -8.19 -1.53 -4.41
N VAL A 269 -8.93 -2.13 -5.34
CA VAL A 269 -9.16 -3.58 -5.38
C VAL A 269 -8.62 -4.17 -6.68
N MET A 270 -7.90 -5.29 -6.62
CA MET A 270 -7.50 -5.99 -7.84
C MET A 270 -8.72 -6.67 -8.47
N LEU A 271 -9.00 -6.34 -9.72
CA LEU A 271 -10.09 -6.90 -10.51
C LEU A 271 -9.54 -7.97 -11.45
N HIS A 272 -10.17 -9.15 -11.46
CA HIS A 272 -9.78 -10.25 -12.35
C HIS A 272 -10.84 -10.48 -13.40
N VAL A 273 -10.48 -10.13 -14.64
CA VAL A 273 -11.22 -10.53 -15.83
C VAL A 273 -10.55 -11.76 -16.45
N GLU A 274 -11.22 -12.41 -17.39
CA GLU A 274 -10.73 -13.64 -18.00
C GLU A 274 -9.35 -13.47 -18.66
N GLY A 275 -8.30 -13.94 -17.98
CA GLY A 275 -6.92 -13.91 -18.45
C GLY A 275 -6.15 -12.60 -18.20
N HIS A 276 -6.71 -11.65 -17.43
CA HIS A 276 -6.11 -10.35 -17.18
C HIS A 276 -6.46 -9.78 -15.79
N THR A 277 -5.52 -9.04 -15.19
CA THR A 277 -5.67 -8.38 -13.89
C THR A 277 -5.55 -6.87 -14.06
N MET A 278 -6.42 -6.12 -13.36
CA MET A 278 -6.52 -4.67 -13.42
C MET A 278 -6.70 -4.09 -12.01
N LEU A 279 -6.54 -2.78 -11.83
CA LEU A 279 -6.78 -2.13 -10.53
C LEU A 279 -8.06 -1.30 -10.58
N GLY A 280 -9.05 -1.67 -9.79
CA GLY A 280 -10.27 -0.89 -9.58
C GLY A 280 -10.01 0.25 -8.61
N VAL A 281 -10.38 1.47 -9.01
CA VAL A 281 -10.04 2.72 -8.30
C VAL A 281 -11.27 3.59 -7.99
N GLY A 282 -12.44 3.19 -8.45
CA GLY A 282 -13.64 4.00 -8.28
C GLY A 282 -14.90 3.31 -8.76
N TYR A 283 -16.05 3.90 -8.44
CA TYR A 283 -17.34 3.41 -8.89
C TYR A 283 -18.33 4.54 -9.21
N ASP A 284 -19.36 4.20 -9.97
CA ASP A 284 -20.64 4.92 -10.02
C ASP A 284 -21.74 3.96 -9.55
N PHE A 285 -22.40 4.30 -8.45
CA PHE A 285 -23.31 3.40 -7.75
C PHE A 285 -24.56 3.09 -8.57
N ASP A 286 -25.13 4.12 -9.20
CA ASP A 286 -26.41 4.03 -9.89
C ASP A 286 -26.31 3.16 -11.15
N THR A 287 -25.16 3.24 -11.82
CA THR A 287 -24.90 2.47 -13.04
C THR A 287 -24.17 1.15 -12.78
N GLN A 288 -23.75 0.91 -11.53
CA GLN A 288 -22.81 -0.16 -11.16
C GLN A 288 -21.54 -0.17 -12.02
N THR A 289 -21.10 1.02 -12.43
CA THR A 289 -19.86 1.17 -13.20
C THR A 289 -18.68 1.12 -12.24
N VAL A 290 -17.63 0.42 -12.65
CA VAL A 290 -16.32 0.39 -11.99
C VAL A 290 -15.36 1.19 -12.85
N TYR A 291 -14.60 2.09 -12.23
CA TYR A 291 -13.48 2.80 -12.84
C TYR A 291 -12.17 2.10 -12.49
N LEU A 292 -11.27 1.95 -13.46
CA LEU A 292 -10.09 1.11 -13.32
C LEU A 292 -8.89 1.58 -14.15
N HIS A 293 -7.70 1.13 -13.76
CA HIS A 293 -6.48 1.15 -14.56
C HIS A 293 -6.18 -0.27 -15.06
N ASP A 294 -6.04 -0.42 -16.37
CA ASP A 294 -6.10 -1.71 -17.05
C ASP A 294 -4.74 -2.32 -17.40
N THR A 295 -3.65 -1.70 -16.95
CA THR A 295 -2.26 -2.05 -17.26
C THR A 295 -1.84 -1.83 -18.72
N TRP A 296 -2.68 -1.26 -19.59
CA TRP A 296 -2.36 -1.11 -21.01
C TRP A 296 -1.96 0.31 -21.36
N ASP A 297 -2.59 1.31 -20.75
CA ASP A 297 -2.21 2.72 -20.89
C ASP A 297 -2.35 3.49 -19.55
N TYR A 298 -2.36 4.83 -19.62
CA TYR A 298 -2.42 5.72 -18.44
C TYR A 298 -3.79 6.34 -18.24
N ASP A 299 -4.77 6.00 -19.07
CA ASP A 299 -6.10 6.54 -19.01
C ASP A 299 -6.95 5.82 -17.94
N LEU A 300 -8.04 6.48 -17.56
CA LEU A 300 -9.07 5.86 -16.74
C LEU A 300 -10.00 5.06 -17.65
N HIS A 301 -10.25 3.81 -17.29
CA HIS A 301 -11.15 2.91 -18.00
C HIS A 301 -12.35 2.56 -17.14
N SER A 302 -13.34 1.92 -17.75
CA SER A 302 -14.54 1.51 -17.02
C SER A 302 -15.20 0.25 -17.57
N MET A 303 -15.85 -0.51 -16.70
CA MET A 303 -16.79 -1.57 -17.06
C MET A 303 -17.95 -1.61 -16.08
N ILE A 304 -19.06 -2.24 -16.47
CA ILE A 304 -20.14 -2.57 -15.53
C ILE A 304 -19.66 -3.72 -14.62
N TRP A 305 -20.01 -3.69 -13.32
CA TRP A 305 -19.73 -4.79 -12.40
C TRP A 305 -20.29 -6.13 -12.93
N GLY A 306 -19.50 -7.21 -12.81
CA GLY A 306 -19.81 -8.50 -13.45
C GLY A 306 -19.99 -8.43 -14.98
N GLY A 307 -19.52 -7.35 -15.61
CA GLY A 307 -19.58 -7.10 -17.05
C GLY A 307 -18.45 -7.76 -17.83
N ILE A 308 -18.34 -7.34 -19.09
CA ILE A 308 -17.28 -7.74 -20.00
C ILE A 308 -16.42 -6.50 -20.23
N TYR A 309 -15.11 -6.65 -20.05
CA TYR A 309 -14.10 -5.67 -20.40
C TYR A 309 -13.31 -6.20 -21.59
N ASP A 310 -13.46 -5.58 -22.76
CA ASP A 310 -12.76 -5.98 -23.99
C ASP A 310 -12.79 -7.50 -24.25
N ASP A 311 -14.00 -8.06 -24.36
CA ASP A 311 -14.27 -9.49 -24.52
C ASP A 311 -13.84 -10.41 -23.35
N MET A 312 -13.28 -9.84 -22.27
CA MET A 312 -12.92 -10.57 -21.04
C MET A 312 -13.99 -10.40 -19.97
N GLN A 313 -14.59 -11.51 -19.55
CA GLN A 313 -15.60 -11.53 -18.48
C GLN A 313 -14.96 -11.18 -17.13
N HIS A 314 -15.57 -10.31 -16.32
CA HIS A 314 -15.19 -10.08 -14.90
C HIS A 314 -15.68 -11.25 -14.04
N LEU A 315 -14.79 -11.82 -13.22
CA LEU A 315 -14.99 -13.13 -12.58
C LEU A 315 -14.65 -13.16 -11.09
N ALA A 316 -13.62 -12.42 -10.66
CA ALA A 316 -13.10 -12.48 -9.30
C ALA A 316 -12.38 -11.18 -8.92
N VAL A 317 -12.04 -11.05 -7.64
CA VAL A 317 -11.20 -9.98 -7.10
C VAL A 317 -10.15 -10.54 -6.15
N SER A 318 -9.10 -9.75 -5.91
CA SER A 318 -8.23 -9.89 -4.74
C SER A 318 -8.26 -8.61 -3.92
N VAL A 319 -8.46 -8.76 -2.61
CA VAL A 319 -8.54 -7.66 -1.65
C VAL A 319 -7.29 -7.66 -0.79
N PHE A 320 -6.74 -6.47 -0.56
CA PHE A 320 -5.57 -6.24 0.29
C PHE A 320 -5.88 -5.08 1.22
N ALA A 321 -6.41 -5.40 2.40
CA ALA A 321 -6.55 -4.43 3.47
C ALA A 321 -5.24 -4.39 4.25
N ILE A 322 -4.31 -3.56 3.79
CA ILE A 322 -3.13 -3.19 4.58
C ILE A 322 -3.66 -2.57 5.88
N GLY A 323 -3.21 -3.12 7.01
CA GLY A 323 -3.95 -3.17 8.27
C GLY A 323 -4.74 -1.93 8.66
N THR A 324 -5.95 -2.17 9.18
CA THR A 324 -6.73 -1.20 9.95
C THR A 324 -6.10 -0.86 11.32
N GLU A 325 -5.02 -1.54 11.72
CA GLU A 325 -4.14 -1.15 12.85
C GLU A 325 -2.83 -0.50 12.35
N GLY A 326 -2.89 0.21 11.23
CA GLY A 326 -1.76 0.95 10.68
C GLY A 326 -2.18 2.24 9.98
N PHE A 327 -3.47 2.56 9.96
CA PHE A 327 -3.92 3.91 9.64
C PHE A 327 -3.98 4.69 10.94
N VAL A 328 -2.95 5.49 11.16
CA VAL A 328 -3.01 6.56 12.13
C VAL A 328 -3.89 7.64 11.50
N ASP A 329 -5.08 7.88 12.06
CA ASP A 329 -5.99 8.90 11.53
C ASP A 329 -5.30 10.27 11.48
N GLU A 330 -5.63 11.11 10.49
CA GLU A 330 -5.09 12.46 10.43
C GLU A 330 -5.41 13.24 11.73
N ASN A 331 -6.64 13.07 12.21
CA ASN A 331 -7.13 13.63 13.47
C ASN A 331 -8.02 12.62 14.21
N LEU A 332 -7.84 12.49 15.53
CA LEU A 332 -8.67 11.64 16.40
C LEU A 332 -9.52 12.48 17.35
N TYR A 333 -10.80 12.13 17.47
CA TYR A 333 -11.74 12.76 18.40
C TYR A 333 -12.21 11.73 19.42
N ILE A 334 -11.81 11.91 20.68
CA ILE A 334 -12.19 11.03 21.79
C ILE A 334 -13.34 11.69 22.54
N THR A 335 -14.52 11.09 22.48
CA THR A 335 -15.75 11.65 23.06
C THR A 335 -16.63 10.54 23.62
N ASN A 336 -17.29 10.79 24.77
CA ASN A 336 -18.20 9.82 25.38
C ASN A 336 -17.57 8.43 25.62
N THR A 337 -16.34 8.40 26.14
CA THR A 337 -15.54 7.17 26.28
C THR A 337 -15.18 6.93 27.74
N THR A 338 -15.15 5.67 28.18
CA THR A 338 -14.64 5.28 29.51
C THR A 338 -13.63 4.16 29.36
N PHE A 339 -12.39 4.40 29.79
CA PHE A 339 -11.28 3.45 29.75
C PHE A 339 -11.17 2.73 31.09
N SER A 340 -11.28 1.40 31.05
CA SER A 340 -11.24 0.52 32.23
C SER A 340 -10.16 -0.56 32.15
N SER A 341 -9.48 -0.70 31.01
CA SER A 341 -8.38 -1.65 30.79
C SER A 341 -7.01 -1.01 31.07
N PRO A 342 -6.02 -1.78 31.56
CA PRO A 342 -4.62 -1.40 31.41
C PRO A 342 -4.19 -1.44 29.92
N ASP A 343 -3.22 -0.59 29.58
CA ASP A 343 -2.47 -0.56 28.32
C ASP A 343 -3.23 -0.15 27.05
N GLU A 344 -4.27 0.68 27.17
CA GLU A 344 -4.94 1.30 26.03
C GLU A 344 -4.00 2.27 25.31
N CYS A 345 -3.95 2.24 23.97
CA CYS A 345 -3.12 3.15 23.18
C CYS A 345 -3.93 3.77 22.04
N LEU A 346 -3.84 5.09 21.88
CA LEU A 346 -4.55 5.88 20.87
C LEU A 346 -3.60 6.82 20.15
N ASP A 347 -3.74 6.95 18.83
CA ASP A 347 -2.87 7.80 18.01
C ASP A 347 -3.55 8.63 16.92
N ALA A 348 -2.86 9.68 16.45
CA ALA A 348 -3.23 10.49 15.29
C ALA A 348 -2.01 11.19 14.64
N MET A 349 -2.01 11.37 13.32
CA MET A 349 -0.89 11.98 12.59
C MET A 349 -0.74 13.47 12.88
N GLN A 350 -1.83 14.16 13.23
CA GLN A 350 -1.82 15.58 13.52
C GLN A 350 -2.39 15.86 14.91
N HIS A 351 -3.71 15.81 15.06
CA HIS A 351 -4.37 16.32 16.26
C HIS A 351 -5.24 15.26 16.95
N ILE A 352 -5.13 15.19 18.28
CA ILE A 352 -6.06 14.44 19.12
C ILE A 352 -6.86 15.42 19.97
N TYR A 353 -8.19 15.32 19.92
CA TYR A 353 -9.10 16.14 20.70
C TYR A 353 -9.88 15.28 21.70
N VAL A 354 -9.67 15.51 22.99
CA VAL A 354 -10.29 14.74 24.08
C VAL A 354 -11.43 15.54 24.71
N ALA A 355 -12.61 14.94 24.79
CA ALA A 355 -13.86 15.55 25.28
C ALA A 355 -14.28 16.81 24.49
N SER A 356 -13.98 16.84 23.18
CA SER A 356 -14.12 18.03 22.32
C SER A 356 -15.56 18.47 22.06
N ASP A 357 -16.52 17.57 22.19
CA ASP A 357 -17.95 17.82 22.05
C ASP A 357 -18.64 18.13 23.39
N GLY A 358 -17.86 18.19 24.49
CA GLY A 358 -18.35 18.39 25.85
C GLY A 358 -18.89 17.12 26.51
N ASN A 359 -18.85 15.96 25.83
CA ASN A 359 -19.19 14.68 26.45
C ASN A 359 -18.00 14.13 27.24
N SER A 360 -18.29 13.40 28.33
CA SER A 360 -17.26 12.98 29.28
C SER A 360 -16.33 11.91 28.69
N VAL A 361 -15.03 12.04 28.98
CA VAL A 361 -14.03 10.99 28.75
C VAL A 361 -13.42 10.62 30.09
N ASN A 362 -13.59 9.37 30.52
CA ASN A 362 -13.18 8.92 31.87
C ASN A 362 -12.09 7.86 31.79
N ILE A 363 -11.05 7.97 32.62
CA ILE A 363 -10.08 6.89 32.86
C ILE A 363 -10.29 6.36 34.27
N GLU A 364 -10.73 5.09 34.39
CA GLU A 364 -11.07 4.46 35.67
C GLU A 364 -9.83 4.06 36.47
N ASN A 365 -10.02 3.86 37.78
CA ASN A 365 -8.97 3.36 38.67
C ASN A 365 -8.39 2.02 38.16
N GLY A 366 -7.07 1.96 37.98
CA GLY A 366 -6.36 0.79 37.46
C GLY A 366 -6.21 0.74 35.93
N ALA A 367 -6.86 1.63 35.19
CA ALA A 367 -6.67 1.76 33.75
C ALA A 367 -5.40 2.55 33.40
N SER A 368 -4.81 2.26 32.24
CA SER A 368 -3.66 2.97 31.69
C SER A 368 -3.92 3.30 30.24
N VAL A 369 -3.77 4.58 29.86
CA VAL A 369 -3.99 5.06 28.49
C VAL A 369 -2.74 5.81 28.01
N ASP A 370 -2.26 5.51 26.80
CA ASP A 370 -1.21 6.24 26.10
C ASP A 370 -1.79 6.94 24.87
N ILE A 371 -1.54 8.24 24.74
CA ILE A 371 -2.09 9.08 23.66
C ILE A 371 -0.93 9.70 22.88
N ILE A 372 -0.86 9.46 21.58
CA ILE A 372 0.28 9.82 20.74
C ILE A 372 -0.19 10.63 19.52
N ALA A 373 0.16 11.92 19.43
CA ALA A 373 -0.17 12.73 18.26
C ALA A 373 1.09 13.21 17.52
N GLY A 374 0.99 13.53 16.22
CA GLY A 374 2.13 14.13 15.49
C GLY A 374 2.26 15.65 15.69
N GLN A 375 1.20 16.36 16.09
CA GLN A 375 1.23 17.83 16.26
C GLN A 375 0.67 18.31 17.60
N SER A 376 -0.57 17.95 17.96
CA SER A 376 -1.17 18.43 19.23
C SER A 376 -2.13 17.45 19.88
N ILE A 377 -2.16 17.44 21.20
CA ILE A 377 -3.20 16.79 22.00
C ILE A 377 -3.91 17.87 22.80
N GLN A 378 -5.24 17.94 22.70
CA GLN A 378 -6.05 18.96 23.35
C GLN A 378 -7.07 18.30 24.27
N PHE A 379 -6.94 18.52 25.58
CA PHE A 379 -7.91 18.11 26.58
C PHE A 379 -8.92 19.23 26.84
N MET A 380 -10.19 18.95 26.59
CA MET A 380 -11.30 19.88 26.79
C MET A 380 -12.07 19.55 28.08
N PRO A 381 -12.90 20.49 28.60
CA PRO A 381 -13.76 20.22 29.73
C PRO A 381 -14.64 18.98 29.49
N GLY A 382 -14.56 18.00 30.40
CA GLY A 382 -15.19 16.69 30.28
C GLY A 382 -14.22 15.51 30.40
N PHE A 383 -12.91 15.76 30.32
CA PHE A 383 -11.91 14.74 30.63
C PHE A 383 -11.70 14.55 32.14
N HIS A 384 -11.77 13.30 32.61
CA HIS A 384 -11.57 12.93 34.02
C HIS A 384 -10.68 11.68 34.15
N ALA A 385 -9.59 11.79 34.91
CA ALA A 385 -8.77 10.66 35.32
C ALA A 385 -8.98 10.38 36.82
N GLN A 386 -9.41 9.16 37.16
CA GLN A 386 -9.65 8.77 38.55
C GLN A 386 -8.33 8.52 39.30
N ASN A 387 -8.36 8.64 40.63
CA ASN A 387 -7.19 8.32 41.46
C ASN A 387 -6.82 6.84 41.29
N GLY A 388 -5.57 6.56 40.90
CA GLY A 388 -5.09 5.21 40.60
C GLY A 388 -5.06 4.84 39.12
N SER A 389 -5.43 5.74 38.20
CA SER A 389 -5.21 5.55 36.76
C SER A 389 -3.87 6.11 36.30
N THR A 390 -3.41 5.67 35.12
CA THR A 390 -2.22 6.18 34.43
C THR A 390 -2.61 6.78 33.09
N LEU A 391 -2.10 7.96 32.78
CA LEU A 391 -2.21 8.58 31.45
C LEU A 391 -0.82 9.03 31.00
N SER A 392 -0.44 8.60 29.80
CA SER A 392 0.68 9.14 29.03
C SER A 392 0.12 9.89 27.82
N ALA A 393 0.65 11.09 27.54
CA ALA A 393 0.26 11.87 26.37
C ALA A 393 1.51 12.53 25.79
N ARG A 394 1.85 12.25 24.53
CA ARG A 394 3.06 12.76 23.89
C ARG A 394 2.87 13.13 22.43
N ILE A 395 3.73 14.03 21.96
CA ILE A 395 3.88 14.32 20.54
C ILE A 395 5.04 13.51 19.98
N THR A 396 4.82 12.71 18.93
CA THR A 396 5.87 11.93 18.27
C THR A 396 6.46 12.71 17.09
N GLN A 397 7.79 12.73 17.01
CA GLN A 397 8.53 13.35 15.89
C GLN A 397 9.19 12.31 14.98
N SER A 398 9.29 11.06 15.44
CA SER A 398 9.83 9.90 14.71
C SER A 398 8.74 9.06 14.05
N GLN A 399 7.47 9.48 14.14
CA GLN A 399 6.30 8.71 13.66
C GLN A 399 6.12 7.35 14.36
N GLU A 400 6.65 7.21 15.57
CA GLU A 400 6.35 6.08 16.46
C GLU A 400 4.96 6.28 17.08
N PHE A 401 3.98 5.53 16.57
CA PHE A 401 2.60 5.49 17.01
C PHE A 401 2.30 4.17 17.75
N CYS A 402 1.04 3.84 18.03
CA CYS A 402 0.68 2.66 18.82
C CYS A 402 1.14 1.37 18.14
N VAL A 403 1.64 0.42 18.94
CA VAL A 403 2.01 -0.92 18.47
C VAL A 403 0.81 -1.85 18.70
N PRO A 404 0.36 -2.62 17.69
CA PRO A 404 -0.71 -3.62 17.82
C PRO A 404 -0.56 -4.50 19.07
N GLN A 405 -1.58 -4.50 19.95
CA GLN A 405 -1.59 -5.40 21.09
C GLN A 405 -1.66 -6.85 20.61
N GLY A 406 -0.55 -7.58 20.79
CA GLY A 406 -0.35 -8.94 20.27
C GLY A 406 1.09 -9.21 19.85
N TYR A 407 1.89 -8.16 19.65
CA TYR A 407 3.32 -8.28 19.38
C TYR A 407 4.16 -8.02 20.65
N SER A 408 4.48 -9.10 21.36
CA SER A 408 5.74 -9.15 22.11
C SER A 408 6.85 -9.35 21.08
N SER A 409 7.68 -8.33 20.84
CA SER A 409 8.98 -8.56 20.23
C SER A 409 9.71 -9.60 21.06
N SER A 410 10.01 -10.78 20.51
CA SER A 410 10.96 -11.70 21.12
C SER A 410 12.37 -11.12 20.96
N SER A 411 12.68 -10.10 21.76
CA SER A 411 14.05 -9.87 22.23
C SER A 411 14.18 -10.59 23.57
N GLU A 412 15.25 -11.36 23.69
CA GLU A 412 15.60 -12.27 24.78
C GLU A 412 15.13 -11.85 26.19
N LYS A 413 14.56 -12.81 26.92
CA LYS A 413 14.36 -12.74 28.37
C LYS A 413 15.71 -12.48 29.05
N MET A 414 15.94 -11.26 29.52
CA MET A 414 16.89 -11.03 30.60
C MET A 414 16.13 -11.00 31.93
N SER A 415 16.42 -12.00 32.76
CA SER A 415 15.75 -12.26 34.03
C SER A 415 15.85 -11.10 35.02
N SER A 416 14.75 -10.92 35.75
CA SER A 416 14.61 -10.03 36.89
C SER A 416 15.50 -10.44 38.07
N GLU A 417 16.64 -9.78 38.26
CA GLU A 417 17.24 -9.60 39.58
C GLU A 417 17.95 -8.24 39.63
N ASN A 418 17.24 -7.22 40.13
CA ASN A 418 17.76 -6.19 41.05
C ASN A 418 16.79 -5.00 41.12
N THR A 419 15.72 -5.16 41.90
CA THR A 419 15.05 -4.00 42.47
C THR A 419 16.01 -3.38 43.50
N ARG A 420 16.48 -2.15 43.25
CA ARG A 420 17.06 -1.30 44.30
C ARG A 420 16.30 0.01 44.36
N GLN A 421 15.67 0.26 45.51
CA GLN A 421 15.32 1.61 45.94
C GLN A 421 16.62 2.37 46.20
N ILE A 422 16.72 3.59 45.68
CA ILE A 422 17.81 4.52 46.02
C ILE A 422 17.18 5.80 46.57
N THR A 423 17.37 5.98 47.88
CA THR A 423 17.27 7.26 48.58
C THR A 423 18.48 8.12 48.23
N GLY A 424 18.28 9.44 48.23
CA GLY A 424 19.21 10.44 47.69
C GLY A 424 20.66 10.39 48.20
N GLU A 425 21.48 11.06 47.39
CA GLU A 425 22.94 11.28 47.54
C GLU A 425 23.82 10.15 47.00
N ASP A 426 23.97 10.10 45.68
CA ASP A 426 25.28 9.95 45.02
C ASP A 426 25.15 10.26 43.51
N GLU A 427 25.95 11.21 43.04
CA GLU A 427 26.10 11.54 41.61
C GLU A 427 26.74 10.38 40.86
N LEU A 428 26.09 9.88 39.80
CA LEU A 428 26.76 9.08 38.77
C LEU A 428 26.28 9.45 37.37
N GLN A 429 27.27 9.79 36.56
CA GLN A 429 27.20 10.16 35.15
C GLN A 429 26.49 9.10 34.32
N PHE A 430 25.42 9.50 33.63
CA PHE A 430 24.85 8.77 32.51
C PHE A 430 25.42 9.34 31.21
N ALA A 431 25.95 8.45 30.36
CA ALA A 431 26.33 8.77 28.99
C ALA A 431 25.07 9.25 28.25
N SER A 432 25.11 10.51 27.83
CA SER A 432 24.00 11.15 27.12
C SER A 432 23.98 10.74 25.66
N ASP A 433 22.85 10.25 25.17
CA ASP A 433 22.47 10.50 23.78
C ASP A 433 21.88 11.93 23.73
N THR A 434 22.76 12.93 23.71
CA THR A 434 22.35 14.33 23.54
C THR A 434 22.44 14.69 22.07
N HIS A 435 21.30 14.91 21.42
CA HIS A 435 21.28 15.64 20.15
C HIS A 435 21.84 17.05 20.40
N LEU A 436 23.14 17.22 20.11
CA LEU A 436 23.90 18.45 20.37
C LEU A 436 23.40 19.66 19.59
N VAL A 437 22.57 19.45 18.57
CA VAL A 437 21.92 20.52 17.82
C VAL A 437 20.48 20.10 17.52
N LYS A 438 19.53 21.03 17.70
CA LYS A 438 18.11 20.82 17.40
C LYS A 438 17.59 21.96 16.55
N VAL A 439 16.76 21.64 15.55
CA VAL A 439 16.05 22.65 14.75
C VAL A 439 14.55 22.54 14.94
N TYR A 440 13.92 23.63 15.39
CA TYR A 440 12.47 23.68 15.59
C TYR A 440 11.86 25.07 15.33
N PRO A 441 10.62 25.15 14.83
CA PRO A 441 9.81 24.03 14.34
C PRO A 441 10.37 23.44 13.03
N ASN A 442 10.07 22.16 12.78
CA ASN A 442 10.36 21.48 11.53
C ASN A 442 9.26 20.43 11.26
N PRO A 443 8.38 20.60 10.25
CA PRO A 443 8.37 21.66 9.24
C PRO A 443 8.17 23.08 9.79
N ASN A 444 8.55 24.11 9.02
CA ASN A 444 8.36 25.52 9.36
C ASN A 444 7.96 26.38 8.16
N ASN A 445 7.48 27.59 8.40
CA ASN A 445 7.12 28.56 7.35
C ASN A 445 8.27 29.52 7.00
N GLY A 446 9.51 29.04 7.05
CA GLY A 446 10.71 29.84 6.82
C GLY A 446 11.16 30.66 8.04
N LEU A 447 10.68 30.33 9.24
CA LEU A 447 11.17 30.88 10.51
C LEU A 447 11.38 29.73 11.48
N PHE A 448 12.61 29.52 11.93
CA PHE A 448 12.94 28.44 12.85
C PHE A 448 14.14 28.78 13.73
N THR A 449 14.25 28.09 14.86
CA THR A 449 15.35 28.22 15.81
C THR A 449 16.26 27.01 15.69
N VAL A 450 17.56 27.26 15.65
CA VAL A 450 18.59 26.23 15.79
C VAL A 450 19.20 26.40 17.17
N THR A 451 19.11 25.39 18.03
CA THR A 451 19.76 25.39 19.35
C THR A 451 20.99 24.49 19.34
N PHE A 452 22.00 24.85 20.13
CA PHE A 452 23.26 24.12 20.28
C PHE A 452 23.49 23.83 21.77
N ASP A 453 23.68 22.55 22.09
CA ASP A 453 24.06 22.07 23.42
C ASP A 453 25.52 21.59 23.37
N ASN A 454 26.32 21.98 24.38
CA ASN A 454 27.77 21.71 24.50
C ASN A 454 28.67 22.32 23.41
N PHE A 455 28.29 23.48 22.87
CA PHE A 455 29.08 24.25 21.90
C PHE A 455 29.67 25.50 22.59
N ASP A 456 30.94 25.42 23.02
CA ASP A 456 31.59 26.48 23.84
C ASP A 456 32.33 27.56 23.05
N ASN A 457 32.27 27.50 21.72
CA ASN A 457 32.94 28.45 20.81
C ASN A 457 31.96 29.08 19.82
N GLU A 458 32.43 29.98 18.96
CA GLU A 458 31.64 30.52 17.86
C GLU A 458 31.10 29.41 16.95
N THR A 459 29.78 29.37 16.79
CA THR A 459 29.07 28.42 15.93
C THR A 459 28.67 29.09 14.62
N LYS A 460 29.07 28.50 13.51
CA LYS A 460 28.66 28.94 12.16
C LYS A 460 27.49 28.10 11.69
N VAL A 461 26.38 28.76 11.36
CA VAL A 461 25.19 28.11 10.80
C VAL A 461 25.07 28.46 9.32
N PHE A 462 24.86 27.44 8.51
CA PHE A 462 24.60 27.54 7.09
C PHE A 462 23.27 26.85 6.78
N VAL A 463 22.52 27.36 5.81
CA VAL A 463 21.40 26.62 5.24
C VAL A 463 21.61 26.47 3.75
N TYR A 464 21.45 25.26 3.25
CA TYR A 464 21.59 24.90 1.84
C TYR A 464 20.25 24.42 1.28
N ASN A 465 19.97 24.75 0.02
CA ASN A 465 18.88 24.12 -0.73
C ASN A 465 19.33 22.75 -1.27
N THR A 466 18.40 21.99 -1.87
CA THR A 466 18.68 20.64 -2.42
C THR A 466 19.69 20.61 -3.57
N PHE A 467 20.00 21.75 -4.20
CA PHE A 467 21.06 21.88 -5.21
C PHE A 467 22.44 22.13 -4.59
N GLY A 468 22.56 22.12 -3.26
CA GLY A 468 23.80 22.45 -2.54
C GLY A 468 24.14 23.94 -2.53
N GLN A 469 23.22 24.80 -2.98
CA GLN A 469 23.43 26.24 -2.93
C GLN A 469 23.11 26.76 -1.53
N LYS A 470 24.03 27.54 -0.97
CA LYS A 470 23.87 28.17 0.35
C LYS A 470 22.88 29.33 0.24
N VAL A 471 21.77 29.22 0.95
CA VAL A 471 20.69 30.23 0.99
C VAL A 471 20.72 31.09 2.26
N TYR A 472 21.41 30.66 3.31
CA TYR A 472 21.61 31.43 4.54
C TYR A 472 22.94 31.14 5.21
N GLN A 473 23.47 32.14 5.92
CA GLN A 473 24.67 32.02 6.74
C GLN A 473 24.59 32.98 7.94
N ALA A 474 24.91 32.47 9.13
CA ALA A 474 25.11 33.27 10.34
C ALA A 474 26.26 32.71 11.19
N SER A 475 26.71 33.49 12.16
CA SER A 475 27.66 33.07 13.19
C SER A 475 27.17 33.60 14.54
N THR A 476 27.21 32.76 15.57
CA THR A 476 26.70 33.10 16.90
C THR A 476 27.59 32.51 17.98
N TRP A 477 27.72 33.23 19.10
CA TRP A 477 28.32 32.75 20.35
C TRP A 477 27.25 32.29 21.35
N GLU A 478 25.98 32.51 21.02
CA GLU A 478 24.83 32.09 21.82
C GLU A 478 24.50 30.62 21.55
N LYS A 479 23.86 29.97 22.53
CA LYS A 479 23.39 28.58 22.42
C LYS A 479 22.20 28.39 21.48
N PHE A 480 21.80 29.44 20.76
CA PHE A 480 20.80 29.35 19.72
C PHE A 480 20.97 30.45 18.67
N THR A 481 20.36 30.25 17.51
CA THR A 481 20.12 31.30 16.51
C THR A 481 18.74 31.13 15.91
N VAL A 482 18.07 32.25 15.68
CA VAL A 482 16.87 32.28 14.83
C VAL A 482 17.32 32.39 13.38
N VAL A 483 16.65 31.66 12.49
CA VAL A 483 16.91 31.63 11.06
C VAL A 483 15.66 32.05 10.31
N GLU A 484 15.81 33.06 9.45
CA GLU A 484 14.74 33.66 8.66
C GLU A 484 14.94 33.40 7.17
N LEU A 485 14.16 32.47 6.64
CA LEU A 485 14.10 32.06 5.23
C LEU A 485 12.75 32.37 4.58
N GLN A 486 11.93 33.26 5.12
CA GLN A 486 10.57 33.52 4.57
C GLN A 486 10.56 33.95 3.08
N HIS A 487 11.71 34.36 2.52
CA HIS A 487 11.89 34.76 1.13
C HIS A 487 12.30 33.59 0.20
N VAL A 488 12.50 32.38 0.73
CA VAL A 488 12.90 31.20 -0.04
C VAL A 488 11.67 30.40 -0.49
N ARG A 489 11.84 29.59 -1.55
CA ARG A 489 10.76 28.74 -2.06
C ARG A 489 10.48 27.59 -1.09
N ARG A 490 9.23 27.18 -1.01
CA ARG A 490 8.79 25.99 -0.28
C ARG A 490 9.58 24.76 -0.76
N GLY A 491 10.05 23.94 0.16
CA GLY A 491 10.88 22.78 -0.16
C GLY A 491 11.81 22.34 0.96
N ILE A 492 12.68 21.39 0.65
CA ILE A 492 13.64 20.81 1.59
C ILE A 492 14.90 21.67 1.63
N TYR A 493 15.42 21.89 2.84
CA TYR A 493 16.69 22.55 3.09
C TYR A 493 17.51 21.76 4.10
N PHE A 494 18.82 21.99 4.11
CA PHE A 494 19.75 21.36 5.04
C PHE A 494 20.41 22.43 5.90
N VAL A 495 20.18 22.36 7.20
CA VAL A 495 20.85 23.23 8.19
C VAL A 495 22.15 22.55 8.58
N LYS A 496 23.26 23.25 8.38
CA LYS A 496 24.59 22.81 8.81
C LYS A 496 25.12 23.74 9.89
N ALA A 497 25.40 23.20 11.06
CA ALA A 497 26.06 23.91 12.14
C ALA A 497 27.51 23.43 12.29
N VAL A 498 28.45 24.36 12.44
CA VAL A 498 29.89 24.08 12.54
C VAL A 498 30.46 24.81 13.74
N ASN A 499 31.05 24.05 14.66
CA ASN A 499 31.77 24.57 15.82
C ASN A 499 33.10 23.83 15.94
N ASN A 500 34.21 24.52 15.64
CA ASN A 500 35.53 23.91 15.46
C ASN A 500 35.54 22.72 14.47
N GLN A 501 35.83 21.50 14.95
CA GLN A 501 35.85 20.25 14.17
C GLN A 501 34.51 19.50 14.20
N GLN A 502 33.54 19.97 14.98
CA GLN A 502 32.21 19.35 15.03
C GLN A 502 31.33 19.91 13.93
N HIS A 503 30.73 18.98 13.18
CA HIS A 503 29.79 19.27 12.11
C HIS A 503 28.48 18.58 12.41
N TYR A 504 27.40 19.34 12.36
CA TYR A 504 26.05 18.82 12.47
C TYR A 504 25.24 19.21 11.25
N GLU A 505 24.40 18.30 10.77
CA GLU A 505 23.52 18.52 9.64
C GLU A 505 22.13 17.98 9.94
N GLN A 506 21.10 18.79 9.71
CA GLN A 506 19.70 18.40 9.88
C GLN A 506 18.87 18.87 8.70
N LYS A 507 18.07 17.94 8.16
CA LYS A 507 17.08 18.21 7.13
C LYS A 507 15.91 18.99 7.74
N ILE A 508 15.50 20.06 7.08
CA ILE A 508 14.30 20.82 7.42
C ILE A 508 13.37 20.97 6.22
N ILE A 509 12.09 21.19 6.49
CA ILE A 509 11.06 21.42 5.49
C ILE A 509 10.51 22.84 5.67
N VAL A 510 10.64 23.68 4.64
CA VAL A 510 10.04 25.01 4.58
C VAL A 510 8.74 24.94 3.78
N GLN A 511 7.61 25.31 4.37
CA GLN A 511 6.25 25.16 3.83
C GLN A 511 5.66 26.40 3.19
#